data_AF-A0A1X1FZV5-F1
#
_entry.id   AF-A0A1X1FZV5-F1
#
_cell.length_a   1.000
_cell.length_b   1.000
_cell.length_c   1.000
_cell.angle_alpha   90.00
_cell.angle_beta   90.00
_cell.angle_gamma   90.00
#
_symmetry.space_group_name_H-M   'P 1'
#
loop_
_entity.id
_entity.type
_entity.pdbx_description
1 polymer ?
#
loop_
_entity_poly.entity_id
_entity_poly.type
_entity_poly.pdbx_seq_one_letter_code
_entity_poly.pdbx_strand_id
1 'polypeptide(L)'
;MYINEKIYAILYDFIQNLEIRIQKNVFLSNHLEQLSTFSNDLFQLCKTKALNVLLNDITTLPSYEELILATPDQSKGYVLMSVENFYNEVIEPSKIEYYG
;
A
#
# COMPACT_ATOMS: atom_id res chain seq x y z
N MET A 1 22.95 7.91 -1.08
CA MET A 1 22.31 7.73 0.24
C MET A 1 21.12 8.68 0.44
N TYR A 2 21.25 9.98 0.18
CA TYR A 2 20.15 10.97 0.31
C TYR A 2 18.92 10.73 -0.59
N ILE A 3 19.14 10.26 -1.83
CA ILE A 3 18.04 10.00 -2.80
C ILE A 3 17.12 8.88 -2.29
N ASN A 4 17.70 7.79 -1.77
CA ASN A 4 16.94 6.65 -1.27
C ASN A 4 16.02 7.04 -0.09
N GLU A 5 16.52 7.85 0.84
CA GLU A 5 15.71 8.36 1.97
C GLU A 5 14.56 9.24 1.49
N LYS A 6 14.80 10.08 0.48
CA LYS A 6 13.76 10.92 -0.14
C LYS A 6 12.68 10.07 -0.81
N ILE A 7 13.05 9.04 -1.57
CA ILE A 7 12.10 8.13 -2.22
C ILE A 7 11.21 7.47 -1.16
N TYR A 8 11.80 6.98 -0.05
CA TYR A 8 11.00 6.37 1.02
C TYR A 8 10.09 7.36 1.74
N ALA A 9 10.50 8.62 1.94
CA ALA A 9 9.63 9.64 2.51
C ALA A 9 8.42 9.93 1.61
N ILE A 10 8.66 10.06 0.30
CA ILE A 10 7.59 10.26 -0.69
C ILE A 10 6.65 9.05 -0.73
N LEU A 11 7.20 7.83 -0.73
CA LEU A 11 6.41 6.61 -0.70
C LEU A 11 5.53 6.52 0.54
N TYR A 12 6.06 6.91 1.71
CA TYR A 12 5.30 6.94 2.95
C TYR A 12 4.08 7.86 2.83
N ASP A 13 4.25 9.07 2.31
CA ASP A 13 3.14 10.00 2.08
C ASP A 13 2.09 9.41 1.11
N PHE A 14 2.53 8.71 0.06
CA PHE A 14 1.63 8.01 -0.85
C PHE A 14 0.84 6.89 -0.17
N ILE A 15 1.47 6.09 0.68
CA ILE A 15 0.82 5.03 1.46
C ILE A 15 -0.21 5.63 2.41
N GLN A 16 0.14 6.71 3.12
CA GLN A 16 -0.82 7.41 3.99
C GLN A 16 -2.03 7.93 3.20
N ASN A 17 -1.82 8.42 1.98
CA ASN A 17 -2.91 8.81 1.11
C ASN A 17 -3.77 7.62 0.63
N LEU A 18 -3.18 6.45 0.38
CA LEU A 18 -3.91 5.23 0.08
C LEU A 18 -4.82 4.83 1.25
N GLU A 19 -4.27 4.81 2.46
CA GLU A 19 -4.99 4.54 3.71
C GLU A 19 -6.19 5.47 3.86
N ILE A 20 -5.98 6.78 3.79
CA ILE A 20 -7.04 7.77 3.92
C ILE A 20 -8.15 7.56 2.87
N ARG A 21 -7.79 7.25 1.62
CA ARG A 21 -8.77 7.01 0.55
C ARG A 21 -9.61 5.76 0.81
N ILE A 22 -8.98 4.65 1.19
CA ILE A 22 -9.69 3.41 1.53
C ILE A 22 -10.58 3.64 2.75
N GLN A 23 -10.05 4.26 3.80
CA GLN A 23 -10.81 4.56 5.02
C GLN A 23 -12.06 5.39 4.74
N LYS A 24 -11.95 6.44 3.93
CA LYS A 24 -13.09 7.29 3.56
C LYS A 24 -14.14 6.54 2.73
N ASN A 25 -13.71 5.80 1.71
CA ASN A 25 -14.62 5.23 0.71
C ASN A 25 -15.21 3.86 1.12
N VAL A 26 -14.54 3.14 2.01
CA VAL A 26 -14.97 1.80 2.44
C VAL A 26 -15.50 1.81 3.87
N PHE A 27 -14.79 2.50 4.77
CA PHE A 27 -15.05 2.44 6.21
C PHE A 27 -15.73 3.70 6.74
N LEU A 28 -16.25 4.57 5.87
CA LEU A 28 -16.94 5.82 6.23
C LEU A 28 -16.12 6.70 7.19
N SER A 29 -14.81 6.73 7.00
CA SER A 29 -13.83 7.41 7.86
C SER A 29 -13.66 6.82 9.27
N ASN A 30 -14.30 5.69 9.59
CA ASN A 30 -14.01 4.97 10.82
C ASN A 30 -12.60 4.38 10.75
N HIS A 31 -11.87 4.47 11.87
CA HIS A 31 -10.57 3.83 11.98
C HIS A 31 -10.72 2.31 11.89
N LEU A 32 -9.85 1.68 11.10
CA LEU A 32 -9.76 0.23 10.99
C LEU A 32 -8.31 -0.18 11.19
N GLU A 33 -8.05 -0.96 12.24
CA GLU A 33 -6.71 -1.41 12.59
C GLU A 33 -6.07 -2.24 11.47
N GLN A 34 -6.83 -3.12 10.80
CA GLN A 34 -6.36 -3.94 9.69
C GLN A 34 -5.83 -3.09 8.53
N LEU A 35 -6.45 -1.93 8.27
CA LEU A 35 -5.99 -1.03 7.23
C LEU A 35 -4.65 -0.37 7.61
N SER A 36 -4.51 0.11 8.84
CA SER A 36 -3.26 0.72 9.32
C SER A 36 -2.13 -0.32 9.39
N THR A 37 -2.43 -1.55 9.80
CA THR A 37 -1.48 -2.67 9.78
C THR A 37 -1.02 -2.98 8.36
N PHE A 38 -1.95 -3.08 7.40
CA PHE A 38 -1.60 -3.27 5.99
C PHE A 38 -0.71 -2.14 5.45
N SER A 39 -1.04 -0.87 5.72
CA SER A 39 -0.22 0.28 5.30
C SER A 39 1.22 0.19 5.83
N ASN A 40 1.37 -0.17 7.11
CA ASN A 40 2.68 -0.31 7.73
C ASN A 40 3.47 -1.46 7.13
N ASP A 41 2.85 -2.62 6.97
CA ASP A 41 3.50 -3.80 6.37
C ASP A 41 3.88 -3.57 4.92
N LEU A 42 3.04 -2.90 4.14
CA LEU A 42 3.35 -2.49 2.77
C LEU A 42 4.60 -1.60 2.74
N PHE A 43 4.70 -0.62 3.65
CA PHE A 43 5.88 0.22 3.73
C PHE A 43 7.14 -0.56 4.12
N GLN A 44 7.04 -1.47 5.10
CA GLN A 44 8.17 -2.32 5.48
C GLN A 44 8.58 -3.29 4.38
N LEU A 45 7.63 -3.83 3.61
CA LEU A 45 7.88 -4.68 2.45
C LEU A 45 8.71 -3.92 1.41
N CYS A 46 8.29 -2.70 1.07
CA CYS A 46 9.01 -1.82 0.15
C CYS A 46 10.43 -1.52 0.63
N LYS A 47 10.65 -1.28 1.93
CA LYS A 47 12.00 -1.07 2.49
C LYS A 47 12.84 -2.35 2.46
N THR A 48 12.28 -3.46 2.89
CA THR A 48 12.98 -4.75 3.03
C THR A 48 13.44 -5.29 1.67
N LYS A 49 12.62 -5.11 0.64
CA LYS A 49 12.93 -5.52 -0.73
C LYS A 49 13.63 -4.43 -1.54
N ALA A 50 14.01 -3.31 -0.94
CA ALA A 50 14.62 -2.16 -1.62
C ALA A 50 13.84 -1.75 -2.89
N LEU A 51 12.51 -1.66 -2.78
CA LEU A 51 11.55 -1.39 -3.85
C LEU A 51 11.46 -2.45 -4.96
N ASN A 52 12.23 -3.53 -4.92
CA ASN A 52 12.03 -4.69 -5.79
C ASN A 52 10.85 -5.56 -5.32
N VAL A 53 9.67 -4.94 -5.26
CA VAL A 53 8.39 -5.55 -4.85
C VAL A 53 7.59 -5.89 -6.10
N LEU A 54 6.95 -7.06 -6.12
CA LEU A 54 5.96 -7.46 -7.10
C LEU A 54 4.54 -7.30 -6.54
N LEU A 55 3.53 -7.13 -7.39
CA LEU A 55 2.13 -7.10 -6.93
C LEU A 55 1.77 -8.31 -6.07
N ASN A 56 2.25 -9.50 -6.47
CA ASN A 56 2.01 -10.73 -5.71
C ASN A 56 2.64 -10.70 -4.30
N ASP A 57 3.72 -9.96 -4.10
CA ASP A 57 4.29 -9.81 -2.76
C ASP A 57 3.37 -9.01 -1.84
N ILE A 58 2.59 -8.08 -2.39
CA ILE A 58 1.62 -7.27 -1.66
C ILE A 58 0.36 -8.09 -1.37
N THR A 59 -0.18 -8.78 -2.38
CA THR A 59 -1.44 -9.51 -2.24
C THR A 59 -1.31 -10.81 -1.45
N THR A 60 -0.09 -11.27 -1.18
CA THR A 60 0.19 -12.41 -0.28
C THR A 60 0.55 -11.99 1.14
N LEU A 61 0.56 -10.69 1.46
CA LEU A 61 0.73 -10.23 2.84
C LEU A 61 -0.44 -10.73 3.72
N PRO A 62 -0.16 -11.29 4.90
CA PRO A 62 -1.23 -11.65 5.85
C PRO A 62 -2.13 -10.45 6.20
N SER A 63 -1.56 -9.26 6.37
CA SER A 63 -2.31 -8.04 6.63
C SER A 63 -3.17 -7.57 5.45
N TYR A 64 -2.81 -7.92 4.21
CA TYR A 64 -3.69 -7.70 3.06
C TYR A 64 -4.90 -8.65 3.10
N GLU A 65 -4.68 -9.93 3.40
CA GLU A 65 -5.78 -10.90 3.58
C GLU A 65 -6.74 -10.46 4.69
N GLU A 66 -6.21 -10.05 5.84
CA GLU A 66 -7.00 -9.53 6.96
C GLU A 66 -7.80 -8.27 6.58
N LEU A 67 -7.19 -7.34 5.84
CA LEU A 67 -7.90 -6.16 5.33
C LEU A 67 -9.05 -6.56 4.41
N ILE A 68 -8.84 -7.51 3.50
CA ILE A 68 -9.90 -7.99 2.59
C ILE A 68 -11.01 -8.69 3.37
N LEU A 69 -10.69 -9.49 4.41
CA LEU A 69 -11.70 -10.12 5.27
C LEU A 69 -12.51 -9.11 6.08
N ALA A 70 -11.88 -8.02 6.54
CA ALA A 70 -12.55 -6.92 7.24
C ALA A 70 -13.33 -5.98 6.31
N THR A 71 -13.11 -6.07 5.00
CA THR A 71 -13.77 -5.22 4.00
C THR A 71 -15.18 -5.75 3.67
N PRO A 72 -16.22 -4.89 3.69
CA PRO A 72 -17.56 -5.27 3.24
C PRO A 72 -17.54 -5.83 1.81
N ASP A 73 -18.28 -6.90 1.55
CA ASP A 73 -18.22 -7.62 0.26
C ASP A 73 -18.41 -6.70 -0.97
N GLN A 74 -19.38 -5.77 -0.88
CA GLN A 74 -19.67 -4.79 -1.92
C GLN A 74 -18.52 -3.81 -2.22
N SER A 75 -17.55 -3.69 -1.30
CA SER A 75 -16.41 -2.78 -1.39
C SER A 75 -15.08 -3.50 -1.65
N LYS A 76 -15.03 -4.83 -1.64
CA LYS A 76 -13.80 -5.61 -1.88
C LYS A 76 -13.16 -5.27 -3.23
N GLY A 77 -13.98 -5.14 -4.28
CA GLY A 77 -13.50 -4.75 -5.61
C GLY A 77 -12.80 -3.37 -5.61
N TYR A 78 -13.29 -2.42 -4.81
CA TYR A 78 -12.65 -1.10 -4.67
C TYR A 78 -11.29 -1.19 -3.98
N VAL A 79 -11.16 -1.98 -2.90
CA VAL A 79 -9.88 -2.16 -2.19
C VAL A 79 -8.86 -2.82 -3.12
N LEU A 80 -9.25 -3.88 -3.82
CA LEU A 80 -8.40 -4.62 -4.73
C LEU A 80 -7.86 -3.70 -5.86
N MET A 81 -8.75 -2.97 -6.52
CA MET A 81 -8.37 -2.00 -7.55
C MET A 81 -7.52 -0.85 -7.00
N SER A 82 -7.78 -0.38 -5.77
CA SER A 82 -6.97 0.68 -5.14
C SER A 82 -5.53 0.23 -4.91
N VAL A 83 -5.32 -1.02 -4.49
CA VAL A 83 -3.99 -1.60 -4.26
C VAL A 83 -3.28 -1.88 -5.59
N GLU A 84 -3.98 -2.41 -6.58
CA GLU A 84 -3.41 -2.62 -7.93
C GLU A 84 -2.98 -1.30 -8.58
N ASN A 85 -3.83 -0.27 -8.52
CA ASN A 85 -3.47 1.05 -9.05
C ASN A 85 -2.30 1.65 -8.28
N PHE A 86 -2.27 1.51 -6.96
CA PHE A 86 -1.14 1.98 -6.15
C PHE A 86 0.18 1.31 -6.56
N TYR A 87 0.17 0.00 -6.80
CA TYR A 87 1.35 -0.71 -7.28
C TYR A 87 1.85 -0.15 -8.62
N ASN A 88 0.95 -0.02 -9.61
CA ASN A 88 1.32 0.42 -10.95
C ASN A 88 1.71 1.90 -11.03
N GLU A 89 1.06 2.77 -10.25
CA GLU A 89 1.22 4.23 -10.34
C GLU A 89 2.25 4.78 -9.36
N VAL A 90 2.59 4.04 -8.29
CA VAL A 90 3.51 4.51 -7.24
C VAL A 90 4.70 3.57 -7.08
N ILE A 91 4.49 2.28 -6.82
CA ILE A 91 5.59 1.37 -6.47
C ILE A 91 6.49 1.09 -7.68
N GLU A 92 5.93 0.75 -8.83
CA GLU A 92 6.71 0.49 -10.05
C GLU A 92 7.53 1.73 -10.49
N PRO A 93 6.97 2.95 -10.57
CA PRO A 93 7.76 4.15 -10.83
C PRO A 93 8.84 4.41 -9.77
N SER A 94 8.54 4.20 -8.49
CA SER A 94 9.52 4.39 -7.41
C SER A 94 10.69 3.41 -7.53
N LYS A 95 10.44 2.17 -7.97
CA LYS A 95 11.48 1.17 -8.26
C LYS A 95 12.39 1.63 -9.41
N ILE A 96 11.81 2.16 -10.48
CA ILE A 96 12.59 2.72 -11.60
C ILE A 96 13.46 3.87 -11.12
N GLU A 97 12.94 4.79 -10.30
CA GLU A 97 13.73 5.91 -9.73
C GLU A 97 14.82 5.43 -8.76
N TYR A 98 14.59 4.33 -8.04
CA TYR A 98 15.55 3.79 -7.09
C TYR A 98 16.76 3.12 -7.76
N TYR A 99 16.56 2.48 -8.91
CA TYR A 99 17.59 1.70 -9.61
C TYR A 99 18.13 2.36 -10.89
N GLY A 100 17.42 3.35 -11.44
CA GLY A 100 17.79 4.10 -12.64
C GLY A 100 18.74 5.26 -12.35
#